data_AF-A0A7K3RGJ1-F1
#
_entry.id   AF-A0A7K3RGJ1-F1
#
_cell.length_a   1.000
_cell.length_b   1.000
_cell.length_c   1.000
_cell.angle_alpha   90.00
_cell.angle_beta   90.00
_cell.angle_gamma   90.00
#
_symmetry.space_group_name_H-M   'P 1'
#
loop_
_entity.id
_entity.type
_entity.pdbx_description
1 polymer ?
#
loop_
_entity_poly.entity_id
_entity_poly.type
_entity_poly.pdbx_seq_one_letter_code
_entity_poly.pdbx_strand_id
1 'polypeptide(L)' 'AGAPLPPAERADVDRVTAAARTVLGAPAFAEAFDRGGRESAEDAVREARALLEHLVPPAI' A
#
# COMPACT_ATOMS: atom_id res chain seq x y z
N ALA A 1 3.40 4.21 21.08
CA ALA A 1 3.74 4.54 19.67
C ALA A 1 5.12 3.93 19.37
N GLY A 2 5.29 3.33 18.19
CA GLY A 2 6.58 2.73 17.78
C GLY A 2 7.67 3.78 17.55
N ALA A 3 8.92 3.36 17.57
CA ALA A 3 10.05 4.21 17.22
C ALA A 3 9.92 4.72 15.76
N PRO A 4 10.42 5.92 15.43
CA PRO A 4 10.43 6.41 14.06
C PRO A 4 11.23 5.47 13.15
N LEU A 5 10.84 5.40 11.87
CA LEU A 5 11.59 4.62 10.88
C LEU A 5 13.01 5.17 10.73
N PRO A 6 14.00 4.30 10.51
CA PRO A 6 15.33 4.69 10.03
C PRO A 6 15.24 5.60 8.80
N PRO A 7 16.20 6.53 8.59
CA PRO A 7 16.12 7.52 7.52
C PRO A 7 15.95 6.94 6.10
N ALA A 8 16.63 5.83 5.80
CA ALA A 8 16.51 5.17 4.50
C ALA A 8 15.10 4.60 4.29
N GLU A 9 14.56 3.93 5.31
CA GLU A 9 13.19 3.39 5.27
C GLU A 9 12.14 4.51 5.17
N ARG A 10 12.35 5.64 5.85
CA ARG A 10 11.51 6.83 5.69
C ARG A 10 11.53 7.35 4.25
N ALA A 11 12.72 7.48 3.66
CA ALA A 11 12.86 7.98 2.29
C ALA A 11 12.12 7.08 1.28
N ASP A 12 12.13 5.76 1.48
CA ASP A 12 11.39 4.83 0.64
C ASP A 12 9.87 4.97 0.81
N VAL A 13 9.38 5.08 2.04
CA VAL A 13 7.96 5.33 2.32
C VAL A 13 7.47 6.63 1.66
N ASP A 14 8.26 7.70 1.77
CA ASP A 14 7.91 9.00 1.19
C ASP A 14 7.85 8.93 -0.34
N ARG A 15 8.83 8.25 -0.96
CA ARG A 15 8.88 8.04 -2.42
C ARG A 15 7.68 7.26 -2.93
N VAL A 16 7.33 6.14 -2.28
CA VAL A 16 6.18 5.31 -2.65
C VAL A 16 4.87 6.08 -2.44
N THR A 17 4.75 6.82 -1.35
CA THR A 17 3.58 7.67 -1.06
C THR A 17 3.37 8.72 -2.15
N ALA A 18 4.44 9.39 -2.60
CA ALA A 18 4.37 10.38 -3.67
C ALA A 18 3.92 9.76 -5.00
N ALA A 19 4.49 8.60 -5.36
CA ALA A 19 4.11 7.86 -6.56
C ALA A 19 2.63 7.43 -6.51
N ALA A 20 2.18 6.86 -5.39
CA ALA A 20 0.80 6.42 -5.22
C ALA A 20 -0.21 7.58 -5.31
N ARG A 21 0.08 8.73 -4.67
CA ARG A 21 -0.76 9.94 -4.79
C ARG A 21 -0.83 10.47 -6.22
N THR A 22 0.26 10.36 -6.97
CA THR A 22 0.31 10.79 -8.38
C THR A 22 -0.58 9.91 -9.26
N VAL A 23 -0.53 8.59 -9.05
CA VAL A 23 -1.29 7.62 -9.85
C VAL A 23 -2.78 7.58 -9.47
N LEU A 24 -3.09 7.57 -8.18
CA LEU A 24 -4.45 7.41 -7.67
C LEU A 24 -5.22 8.72 -7.55
N GLY A 25 -4.51 9.84 -7.43
CA GLY A 25 -5.08 11.11 -6.97
C GLY A 25 -5.22 11.16 -5.44
N ALA A 26 -5.22 12.39 -4.90
CA ALA A 26 -5.21 12.60 -3.45
C ALA A 26 -6.43 12.03 -2.70
N PRO A 27 -7.69 12.15 -3.20
CA PRO A 27 -8.85 11.61 -2.48
C PRO A 27 -8.85 10.09 -2.42
N ALA A 28 -8.61 9.41 -3.55
CA ALA A 28 -8.59 7.95 -3.61
C ALA A 28 -7.43 7.36 -2.81
N PHE A 29 -6.27 8.02 -2.80
CA PHE A 29 -5.15 7.64 -1.93
C PHE A 29 -5.54 7.70 -0.45
N ALA A 30 -6.18 8.80 -0.01
CA ALA A 30 -6.56 8.98 1.39
C ALA A 30 -7.55 7.90 1.85
N GLU A 31 -8.55 7.60 1.02
CA GLU A 31 -9.55 6.56 1.32
C GLU A 31 -8.92 5.16 1.42
N ALA A 32 -8.01 4.84 0.49
CA ALA A 32 -7.28 3.57 0.52
C ALA A 32 -6.33 3.46 1.73
N PHE A 33 -5.62 4.55 2.08
CA PHE A 33 -4.70 4.59 3.22
C PHE A 33 -5.45 4.41 4.54
N ASP A 34 -6.58 5.08 4.72
CA ASP A 34 -7.42 4.98 5.91
C ASP A 34 -8.02 3.58 6.10
N ARG A 35 -8.39 2.91 5.00
CA ARG A 35 -8.84 1.51 5.06
C ARG A 35 -7.71 0.59 5.52
N GLY A 36 -6.53 0.68 4.87
CA GLY A 36 -5.38 -0.16 5.22
C GLY A 36 -4.88 0.06 6.65
N GLY A 37 -5.01 1.27 7.20
CA GLY A 37 -4.67 1.56 8.60
C GLY A 37 -5.55 0.86 9.65
N ARG A 38 -6.69 0.28 9.24
CA ARG A 38 -7.60 -0.47 10.12
C ARG A 38 -7.44 -1.99 10.00
N GLU A 39 -6.66 -2.45 9.02
CA GLU A 39 -6.43 -3.87 8.78
C GLU A 39 -5.21 -4.37 9.54
N SER A 40 -5.25 -5.64 9.95
CA SER A 40 -4.05 -6.31 10.40
C SER A 40 -3.10 -6.48 9.20
N ALA A 41 -1.79 -6.52 9.46
CA ALA A 41 -0.82 -6.77 8.39
C ALA A 41 -1.11 -8.11 7.68
N GLU A 42 -1.62 -9.11 8.41
CA GLU A 42 -1.97 -10.42 7.87
C GLU A 42 -3.19 -10.39 6.95
N ASP A 43 -4.20 -9.57 7.26
CA ASP A 43 -5.37 -9.39 6.40
C ASP A 43 -5.02 -8.58 5.15
N ALA A 44 -4.22 -7.52 5.30
CA ALA A 44 -3.75 -6.70 4.17
C ALA A 44 -2.91 -7.52 3.16
N VAL A 45 -2.03 -8.40 3.65
CA VAL A 45 -1.24 -9.32 2.79
C VAL A 45 -2.16 -10.31 2.06
N ARG A 46 -3.20 -10.83 2.73
CA ARG A 46 -4.16 -11.77 2.12
C ARG A 46 -4.95 -11.12 0.98
N GLU A 47 -5.44 -9.91 1.20
CA GLU A 47 -6.19 -9.16 0.17
C GLU A 47 -5.29 -8.78 -1.02
N ALA A 48 -4.08 -8.28 -0.75
CA ALA A 48 -3.12 -7.96 -1.80
C ALA A 48 -2.77 -9.18 -2.67
N ARG A 49 -2.61 -10.35 -2.05
CA ARG A 49 -2.35 -11.61 -2.78
C ARG A 49 -3.52 -11.97 -3.70
N ALA A 50 -4.75 -11.89 -3.21
CA ALA A 50 -5.94 -12.19 -4.02
C ALA A 50 -6.09 -11.23 -5.20
N LEU A 51 -5.80 -9.94 -5.00
CA LEU A 51 -5.78 -8.93 -6.07
C LEU A 51 -4.72 -9.25 -7.13
N LEU A 52 -3.49 -9.55 -6.71
CA LEU A 52 -2.40 -9.89 -7.63
C LEU A 52 -2.71 -11.15 -8.45
N GLU A 53 -3.31 -12.17 -7.82
CA GLU A 53 -3.76 -13.38 -8.51
C GLU A 53 -4.82 -13.08 -9.58
N HIS A 54 -5.66 -12.07 -9.37
CA HIS A 54 -6.66 -11.63 -10.35
C HIS A 54 -6.09 -10.77 -11.48
N LEU A 55 -4.96 -10.12 -11.25
CA LEU A 55 -4.27 -9.26 -12.23
C LEU A 55 -3.34 -10.05 -13.16
N VAL A 56 -2.99 -11.29 -12.80
CA VAL A 56 -2.24 -12.20 -13.68
C VAL A 56 -3.25 -13.00 -14.53
N PRO A 57 -3.32 -12.80 -15.86
CA PRO A 57 -4.16 -13.65 -16.70
C PRO A 57 -3.70 -15.11 -16.60
N PRO A 58 -4.61 -16.10 -16.72
CA PRO A 58 -4.21 -17.51 -16.69
C PRO A 58 -3.16 -17.75 -17.78
N ALA A 59 -2.08 -18.44 -17.43
CA ALA A 59 -1.07 -18.86 -18.39
C ALA A 59 -1.75 -19.68 -19.50
N ILE A 60 -1.61 -19.22 -20.75
CA ILE A 60 -2.05 -19.93 -21.96
C ILE A 60 -1.06 -21.04 -22.27
#